data_AF-A0A9X5XGI6-F1
#
_entry.id   AF-A0A9X5XGI6-F1
#
_cell.length_a   1.000
_cell.length_b   1.000
_cell.length_c   1.000
_cell.angle_alpha   90.00
_cell.angle_beta   90.00
_cell.angle_gamma   90.00
#
_symmetry.space_group_name_H-M   'P 1'
#
loop_
_entity.id
_entity.type
_entity.pdbx_description
1 polymer ?
#
loop_
_entity_poly.entity_id
_entity_poly.type
_entity_poly.pdbx_seq_one_letter_code
_entity_poly.pdbx_strand_id
1 'polypeptide(L)'
;HMCNRRIYHARGKVLGGSSSINGMIFQRGNPMDYERWAADAGMETWDYAHCLPYFKRMENCPAADPDDEFRGHDGPLVLERGPASNPLFTAFLEAVQEAGYPRTDDVNGYQQEGFAPFDRNVSRGRRLSASKAYLKPVRKRPNLTVTTRAQVTRVLFEGKKAVGVEYRRRGKVQQVRAREVILCGGA
;
A
#
# COMPACT_ATOMS: atom_id res chain seq x y z
N HIS A 1 14.40 -18.87 13.11
CA HIS A 1 13.95 -20.15 13.71
C HIS A 1 12.81 -19.88 14.68
N MET A 2 11.77 -20.72 14.73
CA MET A 2 10.54 -20.48 15.52
C MET A 2 10.15 -21.67 16.43
N CYS A 3 11.12 -22.48 16.86
CA CYS A 3 10.91 -23.64 17.75
C CYS A 3 9.74 -24.55 17.31
N ASN A 4 9.72 -24.97 16.04
CA ASN A 4 8.67 -25.81 15.44
C ASN A 4 7.24 -25.23 15.46
N ARG A 5 7.06 -23.93 15.72
CA ARG A 5 5.75 -23.29 15.60
C ARG A 5 5.33 -23.15 14.14
N ARG A 6 4.04 -23.40 13.89
CA ARG A 6 3.36 -23.08 12.63
C ARG A 6 2.71 -21.71 12.78
N ILE A 7 3.07 -20.76 11.91
CA ILE A 7 2.57 -19.39 11.96
C ILE A 7 1.53 -19.19 10.86
N TYR A 8 0.35 -18.73 11.24
CA TYR A 8 -0.70 -18.39 10.29
C TYR A 8 -0.43 -17.06 9.62
N HIS A 9 -0.39 -17.03 8.28
CA HIS A 9 -0.18 -15.82 7.49
C HIS A 9 -1.46 -15.45 6.74
N ALA A 10 -2.23 -14.52 7.29
CA ALA A 10 -3.45 -14.03 6.64
C ALA A 10 -3.11 -13.26 5.35
N ARG A 11 -3.75 -13.64 4.24
CA ARG A 11 -3.68 -12.93 2.95
C ARG A 11 -5.08 -12.68 2.39
N GLY A 12 -5.32 -11.47 1.88
CA GLY A 12 -6.64 -11.09 1.37
C GLY A 12 -6.90 -11.72 0.00
N LYS A 13 -7.91 -12.61 -0.10
CA LYS A 13 -8.35 -13.22 -1.37
C LYS A 13 -9.65 -12.60 -1.88
N VAL A 14 -9.59 -11.31 -2.20
CA VAL A 14 -10.71 -10.48 -2.68
C VAL A 14 -10.14 -9.34 -3.55
N LEU A 15 -10.96 -8.66 -4.35
CA LEU A 15 -10.50 -7.44 -5.04
C LEU A 15 -9.96 -6.43 -4.01
N GLY A 16 -8.76 -5.90 -4.29
CA GLY A 16 -7.98 -5.08 -3.37
C GLY A 16 -6.95 -5.88 -2.55
N GLY A 17 -6.99 -7.21 -2.60
CA GLY A 17 -6.04 -8.08 -1.91
C GLY A 17 -6.03 -7.83 -0.41
N SER A 18 -4.83 -7.81 0.17
CA SER A 18 -4.64 -7.57 1.61
C SER A 18 -5.08 -6.18 2.07
N SER A 19 -5.17 -5.17 1.19
CA SER A 19 -5.71 -3.84 1.59
C SER A 19 -7.19 -3.89 2.00
N SER A 20 -7.90 -4.93 1.59
CA SER A 20 -9.30 -5.15 1.99
C SER A 20 -9.43 -5.78 3.39
N ILE A 21 -8.34 -6.23 4.01
CA ILE A 21 -8.35 -6.90 5.33
C ILE A 21 -7.30 -6.36 6.33
N ASN A 22 -6.35 -5.51 5.90
CA ASN A 22 -5.26 -5.01 6.74
C ASN A 22 -5.73 -4.12 7.90
N GLY A 23 -4.82 -3.74 8.81
CA GLY A 23 -5.10 -2.80 9.92
C GLY A 23 -5.36 -1.35 9.51
N MET A 24 -5.36 -1.03 8.21
CA MET A 24 -5.59 0.30 7.62
C MET A 24 -4.59 1.40 7.97
N ILE A 25 -3.70 1.21 8.95
CA ILE A 25 -2.58 2.11 9.23
C ILE A 25 -1.85 2.42 7.92
N PHE A 26 -1.68 3.71 7.65
CA PHE A 26 -0.94 4.20 6.51
C PHE A 26 0.39 4.78 6.99
N GLN A 27 1.45 4.14 6.55
CA GLN A 27 2.82 4.59 6.73
C GLN A 27 3.54 4.28 5.42
N ARG A 28 4.41 5.20 4.99
CA ARG A 28 5.30 5.01 3.85
C ARG A 28 6.43 4.06 4.26
N GLY A 29 7.67 4.50 4.20
CA GLY A 29 8.84 3.84 4.77
C GLY A 29 9.78 4.90 5.34
N ASN A 30 10.87 4.48 5.97
CA ASN A 30 11.93 5.43 6.31
C ASN A 30 12.66 5.82 5.03
N PRO A 31 13.09 7.09 4.85
CA PRO A 31 13.93 7.46 3.70
C PRO A 31 15.10 6.50 3.49
N MET A 32 15.75 6.05 4.58
CA MET A 32 16.88 5.13 4.52
C MET A 32 16.52 3.72 4.00
N ASP A 33 15.25 3.30 4.08
CA ASP A 33 14.79 2.05 3.45
C ASP A 33 14.89 2.15 1.92
N TYR A 34 14.61 3.33 1.36
CA TYR A 34 14.66 3.61 -0.08
C TYR A 34 16.09 3.91 -0.55
N GLU A 35 16.89 4.62 0.25
CA GLU A 35 18.33 4.76 -0.03
C GLU A 35 19.02 3.40 -0.13
N ARG A 36 18.62 2.46 0.74
CA ARG A 36 19.10 1.08 0.66
C ARG A 36 18.68 0.38 -0.64
N TRP A 37 17.49 0.65 -1.18
CA TRP A 37 17.09 0.12 -2.49
C TRP A 37 17.93 0.71 -3.61
N ALA A 38 18.21 2.01 -3.56
CA ALA A 38 19.01 2.70 -4.57
C ALA A 38 20.48 2.26 -4.61
N ALA A 39 20.97 1.66 -3.52
CA ALA A 39 22.31 1.08 -3.47
C ALA A 39 22.47 -0.19 -4.32
N ASP A 40 21.37 -0.84 -4.72
CA ASP A 40 21.42 -2.02 -5.58
C ASP A 40 21.55 -1.61 -7.06
N ALA A 41 22.43 -2.29 -7.80
CA ALA A 41 22.67 -2.00 -9.22
C ALA A 41 21.39 -2.14 -10.07
N GLY A 42 21.07 -1.12 -10.85
CA GLY A 42 19.85 -1.02 -11.66
C GLY A 42 18.62 -0.49 -10.91
N MET A 43 18.78 -0.12 -9.63
CA MET A 43 17.72 0.46 -8.80
C MET A 43 18.04 1.90 -8.38
N GLU A 44 18.99 2.58 -9.01
CA GLU A 44 19.54 3.86 -8.58
C GLU A 44 18.49 4.97 -8.46
N THR A 45 17.38 4.88 -9.21
CA THR A 45 16.27 5.84 -9.15
C THR A 45 15.14 5.42 -8.20
N TRP A 46 15.41 4.54 -7.22
CA TRP A 46 14.46 4.09 -6.20
C TRP A 46 14.72 4.69 -4.82
N ASP A 47 15.58 5.71 -4.72
CA ASP A 47 15.79 6.48 -3.49
C ASP A 47 14.52 7.25 -3.06
N TYR A 48 14.55 7.83 -1.87
CA TYR A 48 13.37 8.50 -1.32
C TYR A 48 12.94 9.70 -2.17
N ALA A 49 13.90 10.49 -2.67
CA ALA A 49 13.61 11.69 -3.46
C ALA A 49 12.91 11.35 -4.78
N HIS A 50 13.33 10.27 -5.45
CA HIS A 50 12.68 9.77 -6.66
C HIS A 50 11.30 9.15 -6.37
N CYS A 51 11.13 8.52 -5.21
CA CYS A 51 9.86 7.91 -4.80
C CYS A 51 8.82 8.94 -4.30
N LEU A 52 9.27 10.06 -3.70
CA LEU A 52 8.40 11.06 -3.07
C LEU A 52 7.29 11.59 -3.99
N PRO A 53 7.54 11.98 -5.25
CA PRO A 53 6.48 12.39 -6.18
C PRO A 53 5.39 11.34 -6.37
N TYR A 54 5.74 10.05 -6.32
CA TYR A 54 4.78 8.94 -6.43
C TYR A 54 3.98 8.76 -5.15
N PHE A 55 4.59 8.95 -3.97
CA PHE A 55 3.87 8.98 -2.70
C PHE A 55 2.88 10.14 -2.64
N LYS A 56 3.28 11.34 -3.05
CA LYS A 56 2.38 12.50 -3.15
C LYS A 56 1.24 12.24 -4.13
N ARG A 57 1.53 11.64 -5.29
CA ARG A 57 0.51 11.33 -6.31
C ARG A 57 -0.51 10.27 -5.86
N MET A 58 -0.13 9.33 -5.00
CA MET A 58 -1.05 8.26 -4.59
C MET A 58 -2.03 8.69 -3.49
N GLU A 59 -1.66 9.63 -2.64
CA GLU A 59 -2.41 9.99 -1.43
C GLU A 59 -3.14 11.33 -1.54
N ASN A 60 -4.14 11.48 -0.70
CA ASN A 60 -4.79 12.74 -0.36
C ASN A 60 -4.83 12.80 1.17
N CYS A 61 -4.07 13.73 1.77
CA CYS A 61 -3.94 13.90 3.21
C CYS A 61 -4.52 15.24 3.68
N PRO A 62 -5.83 15.32 3.97
CA PRO A 62 -6.47 16.56 4.41
C PRO A 62 -5.95 17.13 5.74
N ALA A 63 -5.18 16.34 6.51
CA ALA A 63 -4.62 16.75 7.79
C ALA A 63 -3.26 17.47 7.65
N ALA A 64 -2.63 17.41 6.48
CA ALA A 64 -1.39 18.11 6.20
C ALA A 64 -1.68 19.51 5.62
N ASP A 65 -0.73 20.43 5.77
CA ASP A 65 -0.84 21.76 5.18
C ASP A 65 -0.89 21.67 3.64
N PRO A 66 -1.63 22.56 2.95
CA PRO A 66 -1.71 22.54 1.48
C PRO A 66 -0.35 22.64 0.78
N ASP A 67 0.59 23.36 1.39
CA ASP A 67 1.95 23.59 0.87
C ASP A 67 2.99 22.63 1.46
N ASP A 68 2.55 21.55 2.14
CA ASP A 68 3.46 20.55 2.71
C ASP A 68 4.30 19.87 1.61
N GLU A 69 5.63 19.98 1.75
CA GLU A 69 6.59 19.48 0.76
C GLU A 69 6.54 17.95 0.62
N PHE A 70 6.14 17.24 1.68
CA PHE A 70 6.15 15.79 1.77
C PHE A 70 4.81 15.15 1.42
N ARG A 71 3.68 15.87 1.55
CA ARG A 71 2.33 15.26 1.52
C ARG A 71 1.58 15.54 0.21
N GLY A 72 0.71 14.61 -0.16
CA GLY A 72 -0.13 14.71 -1.36
C GLY A 72 -1.58 15.05 -1.03
N HIS A 73 -2.25 15.80 -1.93
CA HIS A 73 -3.63 16.29 -1.71
C HIS A 73 -4.64 15.87 -2.77
N ASP A 74 -4.19 15.28 -3.89
CA ASP A 74 -5.04 14.99 -5.05
C ASP A 74 -5.17 13.49 -5.38
N GLY A 75 -4.46 12.64 -4.64
CA GLY A 75 -4.44 11.21 -4.89
C GLY A 75 -5.76 10.50 -4.53
N PRO A 76 -6.00 9.31 -5.11
CA PRO A 76 -7.25 8.57 -4.87
C PRO A 76 -7.31 7.90 -3.49
N LEU A 77 -6.20 7.79 -2.76
CA LEU A 77 -6.18 7.30 -1.38
C LEU A 77 -6.37 8.46 -0.42
N VAL A 78 -7.64 8.75 -0.09
CA VAL A 78 -7.98 9.69 1.00
C VAL A 78 -7.58 9.07 2.34
N LEU A 79 -6.74 9.80 3.07
CA LEU A 79 -6.23 9.45 4.38
C LEU A 79 -7.01 10.20 5.46
N GLU A 80 -7.26 9.53 6.58
CA GLU A 80 -7.86 10.12 7.77
C GLU A 80 -6.93 9.86 8.96
N ARG A 81 -6.41 10.94 9.54
CA ARG A 81 -5.62 10.86 10.77
C ARG A 81 -6.52 10.42 11.92
N GLY A 82 -6.07 9.44 12.69
CA GLY A 82 -6.81 9.00 13.88
C GLY A 82 -7.01 10.18 14.85
N PRO A 83 -8.22 10.39 15.40
CA PRO A 83 -8.48 11.53 16.29
C PRO A 83 -7.73 11.42 17.62
N ALA A 84 -7.28 10.21 17.98
CA ALA A 84 -6.57 9.90 19.22
C ALA A 84 -7.25 10.49 20.49
N SER A 85 -8.57 10.59 20.49
CA SER A 85 -9.33 11.28 21.54
C SER A 85 -9.55 10.48 22.82
N ASN A 86 -9.22 9.18 22.82
CA ASN A 86 -9.28 8.36 24.03
C ASN A 86 -8.16 8.79 24.99
N PRO A 87 -8.44 9.00 26.30
CA PRO A 87 -7.42 9.38 27.30
C PRO A 87 -6.18 8.47 27.34
N LEU A 88 -6.31 7.20 26.93
CA LEU A 88 -5.17 6.28 26.83
C LEU A 88 -4.13 6.72 25.80
N PHE A 89 -4.51 7.44 24.74
CA PHE A 89 -3.53 8.00 23.80
C PHE A 89 -2.73 9.12 24.45
N THR A 90 -3.38 10.04 25.16
CA THR A 90 -2.68 11.11 25.88
C THR A 90 -1.70 10.53 26.90
N ALA A 91 -2.16 9.61 27.75
CA ALA A 91 -1.30 8.97 28.75
C ALA A 91 -0.11 8.24 28.12
N PHE A 92 -0.33 7.52 27.00
CA PHE A 92 0.75 6.86 26.28
C PHE A 92 1.75 7.86 25.69
N LEU A 93 1.24 8.96 25.11
CA LEU A 93 2.06 9.97 24.46
C LEU A 93 2.85 10.84 25.45
N GLU A 94 2.35 11.04 26.67
CA GLU A 94 3.09 11.66 27.78
C GLU A 94 4.20 10.72 28.27
N ALA A 95 3.88 9.45 28.50
CA ALA A 95 4.84 8.46 28.99
C ALA A 95 6.04 8.25 28.04
N VAL A 96 5.83 8.30 26.71
CA VAL A 96 6.95 8.21 25.74
C VAL A 96 7.85 9.44 25.78
N GLN A 97 7.31 10.62 26.10
CA GLN A 97 8.10 11.83 26.28
C GLN A 97 8.88 11.79 27.60
N GLU A 98 8.28 11.32 28.69
CA GLU A 98 8.97 11.06 29.96
C GLU A 98 10.12 10.04 29.79
N ALA A 99 9.93 9.06 28.91
CA ALA A 99 10.97 8.08 28.55
C ALA A 99 12.06 8.66 27.61
N GLY A 100 11.97 9.94 27.21
CA GLY A 100 12.98 10.64 26.42
C GLY A 100 12.80 10.56 24.91
N TYR A 101 11.65 10.08 24.41
CA TYR A 101 11.38 10.01 22.97
C TYR A 101 10.61 11.22 22.44
N PRO A 102 10.89 11.67 21.21
CA PRO A 102 10.21 12.82 20.64
C PRO A 102 8.78 12.46 20.18
N ARG A 103 7.92 13.48 20.17
CA ARG A 103 6.68 13.47 19.38
C ARG A 103 7.03 13.82 17.94
N THR A 104 6.20 13.37 17.00
CA THR A 104 6.19 13.89 15.63
C THR A 104 4.78 14.30 15.26
N ASP A 105 4.65 15.30 14.39
CA ASP A 105 3.34 15.77 13.90
C ASP A 105 2.84 14.91 12.72
N ASP A 106 3.77 14.31 11.97
CA ASP A 106 3.48 13.39 10.86
C ASP A 106 4.62 12.39 10.64
N VAL A 107 4.35 11.11 10.89
CA VAL A 107 5.30 9.99 10.65
C VAL A 107 5.66 9.79 9.17
N ASN A 108 4.96 10.47 8.26
CA ASN A 108 5.21 10.48 6.82
C ASN A 108 5.71 11.85 6.32
N GLY A 109 5.95 12.81 7.21
CA GLY A 109 6.49 14.14 6.94
C GLY A 109 8.01 14.21 7.13
N TYR A 110 8.51 15.41 7.46
CA TYR A 110 9.95 15.69 7.62
C TYR A 110 10.66 14.73 8.61
N GLN A 111 10.04 14.48 9.77
CA GLN A 111 10.61 13.62 10.81
C GLN A 111 9.72 12.40 11.05
N GLN A 112 10.16 11.24 10.58
CA GLN A 112 9.46 9.99 10.86
C GLN A 112 9.66 9.48 12.30
N GLU A 113 10.86 9.65 12.85
CA GLU A 113 11.17 9.18 14.21
C GLU A 113 10.35 9.95 15.24
N GLY A 114 9.58 9.22 16.05
CA GLY A 114 8.79 9.78 17.13
C GLY A 114 7.41 9.14 17.24
N PHE A 115 6.60 9.69 18.14
CA PHE A 115 5.27 9.17 18.46
C PHE A 115 4.16 10.14 18.05
N ALA A 116 3.21 9.63 17.26
CA ALA A 116 2.10 10.41 16.72
C ALA A 116 0.84 9.55 16.47
N PRO A 117 -0.35 10.17 16.37
CA PRO A 117 -1.49 9.55 15.71
C PRO A 117 -1.17 9.19 14.26
N PHE A 118 -1.53 7.98 13.83
CA PHE A 118 -1.29 7.53 12.46
C PHE A 118 -2.42 7.93 11.51
N ASP A 119 -2.03 8.17 10.25
CA ASP A 119 -2.96 8.16 9.14
C ASP A 119 -3.53 6.77 8.90
N ARG A 120 -4.76 6.73 8.38
CA ARG A 120 -5.47 5.50 8.08
C ARG A 120 -6.14 5.60 6.73
N ASN A 121 -6.20 4.48 6.02
CA ASN A 121 -6.99 4.31 4.80
C ASN A 121 -8.49 4.17 5.13
N VAL A 122 -9.06 5.22 5.71
CA VAL A 122 -10.46 5.35 6.09
C VAL A 122 -10.98 6.64 5.46
N SER A 123 -12.18 6.58 4.89
CA SER A 123 -12.87 7.76 4.38
C SER A 123 -14.33 7.67 4.77
N ARG A 124 -14.83 8.72 5.43
CA ARG A 124 -16.22 8.80 5.93
C ARG A 124 -16.57 7.58 6.79
N GLY A 125 -15.69 7.22 7.72
CA GLY A 125 -15.86 6.09 8.64
C GLY A 125 -15.82 4.71 8.00
N ARG A 126 -15.39 4.58 6.73
CA ARG A 126 -15.34 3.29 6.02
C ARG A 126 -13.94 3.02 5.49
N ARG A 127 -13.49 1.77 5.58
CA ARG A 127 -12.26 1.28 4.92
C ARG A 127 -12.22 1.69 3.45
N LEU A 128 -11.09 2.27 3.04
CA LEU A 128 -10.75 2.60 1.68
C LEU A 128 -9.64 1.66 1.17
N SER A 129 -10.02 0.50 0.64
CA SER A 129 -9.04 -0.44 0.05
C SER A 129 -8.57 0.04 -1.33
N ALA A 130 -7.46 -0.52 -1.83
CA ALA A 130 -6.95 -0.21 -3.17
C ALA A 130 -8.00 -0.45 -4.27
N SER A 131 -8.85 -1.47 -4.12
CA SER A 131 -9.96 -1.70 -5.06
C SER A 131 -11.04 -0.63 -4.99
N LYS A 132 -11.28 -0.01 -3.83
CA LYS A 132 -12.25 1.09 -3.72
C LYS A 132 -11.67 2.40 -4.26
N ALA A 133 -10.40 2.67 -3.99
CA ALA A 133 -9.71 3.89 -4.43
C ALA A 133 -9.43 3.89 -5.94
N TYR A 134 -8.79 2.83 -6.46
CA TYR A 134 -8.33 2.81 -7.84
C TYR A 134 -9.27 2.10 -8.81
N LEU A 135 -9.83 0.94 -8.41
CA LEU A 135 -10.57 0.09 -9.35
C LEU A 135 -12.05 0.49 -9.49
N LYS A 136 -12.74 0.73 -8.37
CA LYS A 136 -14.18 1.01 -8.36
C LYS A 136 -14.56 2.21 -9.23
N PRO A 137 -13.84 3.35 -9.22
CA PRO A 137 -14.22 4.52 -10.02
C PRO A 137 -14.15 4.27 -11.53
N VAL A 138 -13.23 3.42 -11.96
CA VAL A 138 -12.92 3.20 -13.39
C VAL A 138 -13.46 1.90 -13.96
N ARG A 139 -14.20 1.11 -13.15
CA ARG A 139 -14.66 -0.24 -13.50
C ARG A 139 -15.56 -0.32 -14.74
N LYS A 140 -16.20 0.79 -15.12
CA LYS A 140 -17.09 0.88 -16.29
C LYS A 140 -16.36 1.23 -17.59
N ARG A 141 -15.05 1.50 -17.55
CA ARG A 141 -14.30 1.86 -18.76
C ARG A 141 -14.31 0.68 -19.75
N PRO A 142 -14.60 0.91 -21.05
CA PRO A 142 -14.75 -0.17 -22.02
C PRO A 142 -13.44 -0.91 -22.32
N ASN A 143 -12.30 -0.28 -22.05
CA ASN A 143 -10.96 -0.86 -22.21
C ASN A 143 -10.44 -1.60 -20.96
N LEU A 144 -11.28 -1.83 -19.94
CA LEU A 144 -10.91 -2.53 -18.70
C LEU A 144 -11.81 -3.74 -18.47
N THR A 145 -11.20 -4.94 -18.48
CA THR A 145 -11.89 -6.19 -18.14
C THR A 145 -11.39 -6.73 -16.80
N VAL A 146 -12.31 -6.96 -15.85
CA VAL A 146 -11.99 -7.53 -14.53
C VAL A 146 -12.60 -8.92 -14.39
N THR A 147 -11.73 -9.94 -14.38
CA THR A 147 -12.15 -11.34 -14.22
C THR A 147 -11.86 -11.83 -12.80
N THR A 148 -12.90 -11.95 -11.98
CA THR A 148 -12.77 -12.49 -10.61
C THR A 148 -12.91 -14.01 -10.56
N ARG A 149 -12.45 -14.62 -9.45
CA ARG A 149 -12.43 -16.08 -9.22
C ARG A 149 -11.67 -16.83 -10.32
N ALA A 150 -10.62 -16.20 -10.84
CA ALA A 150 -9.70 -16.73 -11.84
C ALA A 150 -8.31 -16.79 -11.21
N GLN A 151 -7.84 -18.00 -10.89
CA GLN A 151 -6.51 -18.22 -10.34
C GLN A 151 -5.54 -18.46 -11.49
N VAL A 152 -4.60 -17.54 -11.72
CA VAL A 152 -3.50 -17.78 -12.67
C VAL A 152 -2.66 -18.94 -12.15
N THR A 153 -2.40 -19.91 -13.02
CA THR A 153 -1.63 -21.13 -12.72
C THR A 153 -0.28 -21.15 -13.42
N ARG A 154 -0.16 -20.44 -14.55
CA ARG A 154 1.06 -20.45 -15.37
C ARG A 154 1.16 -19.20 -16.26
N VAL A 155 2.37 -18.70 -16.47
CA VAL A 155 2.69 -17.71 -17.51
C VAL A 155 3.05 -18.44 -18.80
N LEU A 156 2.49 -18.00 -19.92
CA LEU A 156 2.72 -18.59 -21.24
C LEU A 156 3.91 -17.89 -21.91
N PHE A 157 4.83 -18.65 -22.51
CA PHE A 157 6.02 -18.13 -23.17
C PHE A 157 6.16 -18.61 -24.62
N GLU A 158 6.71 -17.75 -25.46
CA GLU A 158 7.28 -18.07 -26.78
C GLU A 158 8.76 -17.69 -26.75
N GLY A 159 9.63 -18.71 -26.69
CA GLY A 159 11.05 -18.50 -26.38
C GLY A 159 11.23 -17.78 -25.04
N LYS A 160 11.86 -16.60 -25.06
CA LYS A 160 12.08 -15.76 -23.85
C LYS A 160 10.99 -14.72 -23.61
N LYS A 161 9.94 -14.65 -24.44
CA LYS A 161 8.89 -13.64 -24.35
C LYS A 161 7.64 -14.19 -23.67
N ALA A 162 7.17 -13.51 -22.62
CA ALA A 162 5.86 -13.79 -22.04
C ALA A 162 4.75 -13.31 -23.01
N VAL A 163 3.79 -14.18 -23.30
CA VAL A 163 2.76 -13.96 -24.33
C VAL A 163 1.33 -14.14 -23.81
N GLY A 164 1.17 -14.38 -22.51
CA GLY A 164 -0.14 -14.56 -21.89
C GLY A 164 -0.09 -15.30 -20.57
N VAL A 165 -1.26 -15.68 -20.07
CA VAL A 165 -1.41 -16.47 -18.86
C VAL A 165 -2.45 -17.57 -19.04
N GLU A 166 -2.24 -18.67 -18.33
CA GLU A 166 -3.23 -19.70 -18.09
C GLU A 166 -3.84 -19.48 -16.70
N TYR A 167 -5.16 -19.63 -16.59
CA TYR A 167 -5.87 -19.52 -15.33
C TYR A 167 -7.00 -20.52 -15.21
N ARG A 168 -7.30 -20.91 -13.96
CA ARG A 168 -8.45 -21.76 -13.62
C ARG A 168 -9.61 -20.90 -13.16
N ARG A 169 -10.79 -21.08 -13.77
CA ARG A 169 -12.04 -20.40 -13.40
C ARG A 169 -13.20 -21.37 -13.47
N ARG A 170 -13.96 -21.48 -12.36
CA ARG A 170 -15.12 -22.41 -12.25
C ARG A 170 -14.77 -23.84 -12.70
N GLY A 171 -13.62 -24.35 -12.25
CA GLY A 171 -13.14 -25.71 -12.56
C GLY A 171 -12.51 -25.88 -13.95
N LYS A 172 -12.65 -24.91 -14.86
CA LYS A 172 -12.08 -25.00 -16.22
C LYS A 172 -10.76 -24.25 -16.33
N VAL A 173 -9.83 -24.82 -17.09
CA VAL A 173 -8.59 -24.14 -17.50
C VAL A 173 -8.90 -23.28 -18.72
N GLN A 174 -8.41 -22.04 -18.70
CA GLN A 174 -8.55 -21.05 -19.76
C GLN A 174 -7.21 -20.37 -19.99
N GLN A 175 -7.00 -19.85 -21.20
CA GLN A 175 -5.82 -19.09 -21.55
C GLN A 175 -6.24 -17.72 -22.11
N VAL A 176 -5.42 -16.71 -21.85
CA VAL A 176 -5.54 -15.37 -22.45
C VAL A 176 -4.17 -14.92 -22.92
N ARG A 177 -4.11 -14.40 -24.15
CA ARG A 177 -2.89 -13.82 -24.74
C ARG A 177 -2.78 -12.34 -24.40
N ALA A 178 -1.55 -11.86 -24.23
CA ALA A 178 -1.27 -10.47 -23.91
C ALA A 178 0.07 -10.04 -24.52
N ARG A 179 0.21 -8.73 -24.78
CA ARG A 179 1.48 -8.13 -25.20
C ARG A 179 2.48 -8.04 -24.04
N GLU A 180 1.96 -7.78 -22.85
CA GLU A 180 2.71 -7.65 -21.60
C GLU A 180 1.96 -8.38 -20.49
N VAL A 181 2.71 -8.93 -19.53
CA VAL A 181 2.17 -9.63 -18.36
C VAL A 181 2.80 -9.02 -17.12
N ILE A 182 1.97 -8.44 -16.24
CA ILE A 182 2.40 -7.84 -14.97
C ILE A 182 1.88 -8.73 -13.84
N LEU A 183 2.79 -9.29 -13.04
CA LEU A 183 2.44 -10.18 -11.93
C LEU A 183 2.20 -9.38 -10.64
N CYS A 184 0.95 -9.36 -10.20
CA CYS A 184 0.52 -8.69 -8.96
C CYS A 184 -0.06 -9.71 -7.95
N GLY A 185 0.53 -10.92 -7.86
CA GLY A 185 0.03 -12.03 -7.04
C GLY A 185 0.26 -11.88 -5.54
N GLY A 186 1.09 -10.92 -5.11
CA GLY A 186 1.57 -10.79 -3.75
C GLY A 186 2.74 -11.73 -3.43
N ALA A 187 3.38 -11.52 -2.27
CA ALA A 187 4.45 -12.35 -1.73
C ALA A 187 3.93 -13.47 -0.81
#